data_AF-A0A6J0CVS1-F1
#
_entry.id   AF-A0A6J0CVS1-F1
#
_cell.length_a   1.000
_cell.length_b   1.000
_cell.length_c   1.000
_cell.angle_alpha   90.00
_cell.angle_beta   90.00
_cell.angle_gamma   90.00
#
_symmetry.space_group_name_H-M   'P 1'
#
loop_
_entity.id
_entity.type
_entity.pdbx_description
1 polymer ?
#
loop_
_entity_poly.entity_id
_entity_poly.type
_entity_poly.pdbx_seq_one_letter_code
_entity_poly.pdbx_strand_id
1 'polypeptide(L)'
;RYLPAFENVLKSHGQEYLVGNRLTRVDIHLLELLLYIEELDSSLLAPFPLLKALKSRLSSLPNVKKFLQPGSQRKPPIDAKQLEEAKKIFNTK
;
A
#
# COMPACT_ATOMS: atom_id res chain seq x y z
N ARG A 1 9.40 6.55 10.55
CA ARG A 1 10.11 5.42 11.23
C ARG A 1 9.80 4.05 10.62
N TYR A 2 8.64 3.83 9.99
CA TYR A 2 8.26 2.52 9.42
C TYR A 2 8.94 2.16 8.10
N LEU A 3 8.93 3.03 7.08
CA LEU A 3 9.50 2.73 5.76
C LEU A 3 10.98 2.27 5.79
N PRO A 4 11.88 2.90 6.57
CA PRO A 4 13.25 2.42 6.69
C PRO A 4 13.38 0.98 7.18
N ALA A 5 12.45 0.51 8.03
CA ALA A 5 12.49 -0.87 8.53
C ALA A 5 12.20 -1.87 7.40
N PHE A 6 11.18 -1.62 6.57
CA PHE A 6 10.84 -2.49 5.44
C PHE A 6 11.88 -2.41 4.31
N GLU A 7 12.42 -1.22 4.03
CA GLU A 7 13.54 -1.06 3.10
C GLU A 7 14.75 -1.89 3.55
N ASN A 8 15.08 -1.86 4.85
CA ASN A 8 16.18 -2.64 5.42
C ASN A 8 15.93 -4.15 5.36
N VAL A 9 14.70 -4.61 5.53
CA VAL A 9 14.34 -6.03 5.34
C VAL A 9 14.69 -6.45 3.91
N LEU A 10 14.17 -5.75 2.90
CA LEU A 10 14.46 -6.03 1.49
C LEU A 10 15.96 -5.97 1.18
N LYS A 11 16.66 -4.99 1.75
CA LYS A 11 18.12 -4.84 1.60
C LYS A 11 18.91 -5.98 2.24
N SER A 12 18.46 -6.48 3.39
CA SER A 12 19.20 -7.48 4.17
C SER A 12 19.30 -8.84 3.47
N HIS A 13 18.23 -9.25 2.80
CA HIS A 13 18.17 -10.55 2.13
C HIS A 13 18.21 -10.44 0.59
N GLY A 14 18.00 -9.25 0.01
CA GLY A 14 18.11 -9.02 -1.44
C GLY A 14 17.07 -9.77 -2.28
N GLN A 15 15.94 -10.15 -1.68
CA GLN A 15 14.90 -10.96 -2.33
C GLN A 15 13.75 -10.09 -2.84
N GLU A 16 12.86 -10.71 -3.62
CA GLU A 16 11.72 -10.03 -4.23
C GLU A 16 10.54 -9.82 -3.29
N TYR A 17 10.41 -10.65 -2.26
CA TYR A 17 9.31 -10.59 -1.30
C TYR A 17 9.85 -10.43 0.11
N LEU A 18 9.03 -9.93 1.02
CA LEU A 18 9.44 -9.63 2.39
C LEU A 18 9.79 -10.89 3.21
N VAL A 19 9.18 -12.04 2.90
CA VAL A 19 9.37 -13.28 3.66
C VAL A 19 9.40 -14.50 2.74
N GLY A 20 10.44 -15.32 2.88
CA GLY A 20 10.53 -16.63 2.23
C GLY A 20 10.54 -16.61 0.70
N ASN A 21 10.97 -15.49 0.11
CA ASN A 21 11.02 -15.23 -1.34
C ASN A 21 9.74 -15.64 -2.11
N ARG A 22 8.57 -15.46 -1.51
CA ARG A 22 7.28 -15.73 -2.15
C ARG A 22 6.26 -14.70 -1.71
N LEU A 23 5.20 -14.55 -2.51
CA LEU A 23 4.10 -13.66 -2.15
C LEU A 23 3.44 -14.12 -0.84
N THR A 24 3.38 -13.22 0.13
CA THR A 24 2.67 -13.40 1.39
C THR A 24 1.69 -12.25 1.64
N ARG A 25 0.87 -12.38 2.69
CA ARG A 25 -0.04 -11.31 3.12
C ARG A 25 0.69 -10.03 3.51
N VAL A 26 1.92 -10.13 4.02
CA VAL A 26 2.71 -8.96 4.44
C VAL A 26 3.01 -8.06 3.25
N ASP A 27 3.32 -8.65 2.09
CA ASP A 27 3.57 -7.91 0.86
C ASP A 27 2.32 -7.13 0.41
N ILE A 28 1.14 -7.76 0.46
CA ILE A 28 -0.14 -7.13 0.09
C ILE A 28 -0.51 -5.99 1.05
N HIS A 29 -0.35 -6.20 2.37
CA HIS A 29 -0.62 -5.15 3.36
C HIS A 29 0.37 -3.98 3.24
N LEU A 30 1.64 -4.26 2.96
CA LEU A 30 2.61 -3.19 2.71
C LEU A 30 2.29 -2.43 1.41
N LEU A 31 1.88 -3.12 0.34
CA LEU A 31 1.44 -2.47 -0.90
C LEU A 31 0.29 -1.49 -0.63
N GLU A 32 -0.74 -1.93 0.10
CA GLU A 32 -1.88 -1.09 0.47
C GLU A 32 -1.43 0.20 1.17
N LEU A 33 -0.53 0.08 2.17
CA LEU A 33 0.04 1.22 2.87
C LEU A 33 0.86 2.14 1.93
N LEU A 34 1.66 1.56 1.04
CA LEU A 34 2.47 2.35 0.09
C LEU A 34 1.60 3.15 -0.88
N LEU A 35 0.45 2.60 -1.30
CA LEU A 35 -0.52 3.32 -2.13
C LEU A 35 -1.14 4.50 -1.37
N TYR A 36 -1.51 4.33 -0.10
CA TYR A 36 -2.02 5.43 0.73
C TYR A 36 -0.98 6.53 0.96
N ILE A 37 0.29 6.16 1.19
CA ILE A 37 1.36 7.14 1.35
C ILE A 37 1.56 7.92 0.05
N GLU A 38 1.52 7.26 -1.11
CA GLU A 38 1.67 7.93 -2.39
C GLU A 38 0.52 8.88 -2.71
N GLU A 39 -0.72 8.51 -2.35
CA GLU A 39 -1.90 9.36 -2.46
C GLU A 39 -1.82 10.59 -1.54
N LEU A 40 -1.15 10.48 -0.38
CA LEU A 40 -0.95 11.58 0.57
C LEU A 40 0.22 12.49 0.18
N ASP A 41 1.40 11.92 -0.02
CA ASP A 41 2.63 12.60 -0.42
C ASP A 41 3.62 11.61 -1.04
N SER A 42 3.66 11.59 -2.37
CA SER A 42 4.57 10.75 -3.16
C SER A 42 6.07 10.98 -2.86
N SER A 43 6.46 12.16 -2.36
CA SER A 43 7.87 12.47 -2.06
C SER A 43 8.42 11.62 -0.92
N LEU A 44 7.55 11.13 -0.03
CA LEU A 44 7.92 10.28 1.10
C LEU A 44 8.50 8.93 0.66
N LEU A 45 8.21 8.47 -0.56
CA LEU A 45 8.76 7.24 -1.12
C LEU A 45 10.07 7.45 -1.88
N ALA A 46 10.48 8.69 -2.15
CA ALA A 46 11.69 8.99 -2.92
C ALA A 46 12.97 8.36 -2.34
N PRO A 47 13.20 8.33 -1.01
CA PRO A 47 14.40 7.73 -0.43
C PRO A 47 14.43 6.20 -0.41
N PHE A 48 13.37 5.52 -0.86
CA PHE A 48 13.16 4.09 -0.65
C PHE A 48 13.02 3.32 -1.99
N PRO A 49 14.13 3.14 -2.74
CA PRO A 49 14.10 2.51 -4.05
C PRO A 49 13.62 1.07 -4.04
N LEU A 50 13.92 0.27 -3.00
CA LEU A 50 13.48 -1.12 -2.93
C LEU A 50 11.98 -1.22 -2.67
N LEU A 51 11.43 -0.35 -1.81
CA LEU A 51 9.97 -0.26 -1.63
C LEU A 51 9.26 0.18 -2.91
N LYS A 52 9.83 1.12 -3.69
CA LYS A 52 9.28 1.49 -5.00
C LYS A 52 9.28 0.31 -5.98
N ALA A 53 10.36 -0.47 -6.00
CA ALA A 53 10.47 -1.68 -6.82
C ALA A 53 9.45 -2.75 -6.39
N LEU A 54 9.31 -3.00 -5.08
CA LEU A 54 8.31 -3.90 -4.53
C LEU A 54 6.89 -3.46 -4.91
N LYS A 55 6.56 -2.17 -4.75
CA LYS A 55 5.26 -1.61 -5.13
C LYS A 55 4.94 -1.87 -6.61
N SER A 56 5.90 -1.62 -7.49
CA SER A 56 5.75 -1.84 -8.94
C SER A 56 5.51 -3.31 -9.27
N ARG A 57 6.35 -4.21 -8.72
CA ARG A 57 6.20 -5.66 -8.88
C ARG A 57 4.83 -6.16 -8.41
N LEU A 58 4.43 -5.80 -7.19
CA LEU A 58 3.16 -6.26 -6.64
C LEU A 58 1.96 -5.69 -7.40
N SER A 59 2.01 -4.41 -7.80
CA SER A 59 0.97 -3.78 -8.63
C SER A 59 0.82 -4.42 -10.00
N SER A 60 1.86 -5.08 -10.51
CA SER A 60 1.85 -5.77 -11.81
C SER A 60 1.22 -7.17 -11.77
N LEU A 61 1.05 -7.76 -10.59
CA LEU A 61 0.44 -9.10 -10.44
C LEU A 61 -0.99 -9.09 -11.00
N PRO A 62 -1.44 -10.11 -11.78
CA PRO A 62 -2.72 -10.06 -12.49
C PRO A 62 -3.93 -9.71 -11.60
N ASN A 63 -4.03 -10.33 -10.43
CA ASN A 63 -5.14 -10.11 -9.50
C ASN A 63 -5.08 -8.72 -8.85
N VAL A 64 -3.89 -8.26 -8.47
CA VAL A 64 -3.68 -6.93 -7.90
C VAL A 64 -3.94 -5.86 -8.96
N LYS A 65 -3.37 -6.01 -10.15
CA LYS A 65 -3.60 -5.13 -11.29
C LYS A 65 -5.08 -5.00 -11.59
N LYS A 66 -5.82 -6.12 -11.64
CA LYS A 66 -7.29 -6.13 -11.81
C LYS A 66 -8.00 -5.37 -10.68
N PHE A 67 -7.55 -5.52 -9.44
CA PHE A 67 -8.10 -4.78 -8.29
C PHE A 67 -7.76 -3.28 -8.33
N LEU A 68 -6.64 -2.88 -8.92
CA LEU A 68 -6.26 -1.46 -9.06
C LEU A 68 -6.91 -0.77 -10.26
N GLN A 69 -7.53 -1.50 -11.19
CA GLN A 69 -8.25 -0.91 -12.33
C GLN A 69 -9.55 -0.20 -11.90
N PRO A 70 -10.01 0.79 -12.67
CA PRO A 70 -11.33 1.39 -12.48
C PRO A 70 -12.46 0.35 -12.49
N GLY A 71 -13.49 0.58 -11.67
CA GLY A 71 -14.63 -0.33 -11.55
C GLY A 71 -14.40 -1.54 -10.64
N SER A 72 -13.23 -1.66 -10.01
CA SER A 72 -12.99 -2.65 -8.96
C SER A 72 -13.73 -2.28 -7.65
N GLN A 73 -13.65 -3.17 -6.66
CA GLN A 73 -14.17 -2.90 -5.32
C GLN A 73 -13.26 -2.00 -4.47
N ARG A 74 -12.09 -1.58 -4.99
CA ARG A 74 -11.20 -0.66 -4.28
C ARG A 74 -11.94 0.65 -4.03
N LYS A 75 -11.91 1.11 -2.77
CA LYS A 75 -12.55 2.35 -2.37
C LYS A 75 -11.59 3.53 -2.52
N PRO A 76 -12.07 4.70 -2.97
CA PRO A 76 -11.27 5.92 -2.93
C PRO A 76 -11.04 6.38 -1.48
N PRO A 77 -10.14 7.35 -1.24
CA PRO A 77 -10.03 8.04 0.03
C PRO A 77 -11.38 8.60 0.48
N ILE A 78 -11.60 8.59 1.80
CA ILE A 78 -12.85 9.07 2.39
C ILE A 78 -13.00 10.58 2.15
N ASP A 79 -14.16 10.99 1.62
CA ASP A 79 -14.50 12.39 1.48
C ASP A 79 -15.25 12.93 2.72
N ALA A 80 -15.44 14.25 2.78
CA ALA A 80 -16.11 14.89 3.92
C ALA A 80 -17.56 14.39 4.11
N LYS A 81 -18.28 14.10 3.02
CA LYS A 81 -19.67 13.62 3.07
C LYS A 81 -19.71 12.21 3.67
N GLN A 82 -18.86 11.32 3.21
CA GLN A 82 -18.72 9.96 3.74
C GLN A 82 -18.30 9.97 5.20
N LEU A 83 -17.42 10.90 5.60
CA LEU A 83 -17.02 11.08 6.99
C LEU A 83 -18.20 11.52 7.87
N GLU A 84 -19.01 12.49 7.42
CA GLU A 84 -20.22 12.91 8.13
C GLU A 84 -21.26 11.80 8.24
N GLU A 85 -21.48 11.04 7.17
CA GLU A 85 -22.36 9.87 7.17
C GLU A 85 -21.86 8.81 8.16
N ALA A 86 -20.55 8.52 8.17
CA ALA A 86 -19.94 7.60 9.12
C ALA A 86 -20.14 8.07 10.57
N LYS A 87 -19.93 9.37 10.86
CA LYS A 87 -20.17 9.94 12.19
C LYS A 87 -21.61 9.76 12.67
N LYS A 88 -22.59 9.97 11.78
CA LYS A 88 -24.02 9.75 12.06
C LYS A 88 -24.32 8.28 12.36
N ILE A 89 -23.79 7.36 11.54
CA ILE A 89 -24.03 5.91 11.69
C ILE A 89 -23.39 5.37 12.96
N PHE A 90 -22.14 5.73 13.24
CA PHE A 90 -21.38 5.21 14.37
C PHE A 90 -21.58 6.02 15.67
N ASN A 91 -22.42 7.06 15.64
CA ASN A 91 -22.70 7.95 16.77
C ASN A 91 -21.42 8.54 17.40
N THR A 92 -20.48 8.97 16.56
CA THR A 92 -19.22 9.60 16.97
C THR A 92 -19.30 11.11 16.76
N LYS A 93 -18.90 11.88 17.78
CA LYS A 93 -18.83 13.35 17.70
C LYS A 93 -17.71 13.80 16.75
#